data_AF-A0A0D2M8F0-F1
#
_entry.id   AF-A0A0D2M8F0-F1
#
_cell.length_a   1.000
_cell.length_b   1.000
_cell.length_c   1.000
_cell.angle_alpha   90.00
_cell.angle_beta   90.00
_cell.angle_gamma   90.00
#
_symmetry.space_group_name_H-M   'P 1'
#
loop_
_entity.id
_entity.type
_entity.pdbx_description
1 polymer ?
#
loop_
_entity_poly.entity_id
_entity_poly.type
_entity_poly.pdbx_seq_one_letter_code
_entity_poly.pdbx_strand_id
1 'polypeptide(L)'
;MLPPRWGVAVLDEGHKIRNPDADITLAAKQLQTVHRLVLSGSPIQNRLQEMWSLFDFIFPGKLGTLPVFTAQFAIPITVGGYVNASTLQARRGMLVQAAYRCAVVLRDLISPYLLRRLKKDVLGDSLPQKTEQARPVLRADRGAARAVPRLPGVW
;
A
#
# COMPACT_ATOMS: atom_id res chain seq x y z
N MET A 1 -36.16 18.48 1.65
CA MET A 1 -35.60 18.06 0.35
C MET A 1 -35.03 16.66 0.52
N LEU A 2 -35.41 15.71 -0.34
CA LEU A 2 -34.75 14.40 -0.37
C LEU A 2 -33.32 14.59 -0.90
N PRO A 3 -32.30 13.92 -0.32
CA PRO A 3 -30.94 14.02 -0.81
C PRO A 3 -30.87 13.56 -2.28
N PRO A 4 -30.05 14.22 -3.12
CA PRO A 4 -29.89 13.81 -4.51
C PRO A 4 -29.42 12.35 -4.58
N ARG A 5 -30.11 11.54 -5.39
CA ARG A 5 -29.76 10.13 -5.60
C ARG A 5 -28.75 10.04 -6.76
N TRP A 6 -27.51 9.72 -6.44
CA TRP A 6 -26.45 9.59 -7.44
C TRP A 6 -26.46 8.19 -8.07
N GLY A 7 -26.44 8.10 -9.40
CA GLY A 7 -26.30 6.80 -10.08
C GLY A 7 -24.91 6.20 -9.91
N VAL A 8 -23.87 7.04 -9.96
CA VAL A 8 -22.47 6.65 -9.87
C VAL A 8 -21.69 7.67 -9.03
N ALA A 9 -20.76 7.20 -8.20
CA ALA A 9 -19.70 8.02 -7.62
C ALA A 9 -18.32 7.49 -8.05
N VAL A 10 -17.47 8.40 -8.54
CA VAL A 10 -16.09 8.09 -8.94
C VAL A 10 -15.16 8.95 -8.10
N LEU A 11 -14.28 8.31 -7.33
CA LEU A 11 -13.23 9.01 -6.60
C LEU A 11 -11.95 8.97 -7.41
N ASP A 12 -11.47 10.14 -7.80
CA ASP A 12 -10.10 10.29 -8.29
C ASP A 12 -9.12 10.40 -7.11
N GLU A 13 -7.88 9.97 -7.34
CA GLU A 13 -6.84 9.93 -6.31
C GLU A 13 -7.26 9.18 -5.05
N GLY A 14 -7.74 7.94 -5.23
CA GLY A 14 -8.21 7.05 -4.16
C GLY A 14 -7.21 6.88 -3.01
N HIS A 15 -5.93 7.11 -3.27
CA HIS A 15 -4.89 7.16 -2.27
C HIS A 15 -5.19 8.14 -1.09
N LYS A 16 -6.10 9.10 -1.26
CA LYS A 16 -6.58 10.04 -0.23
C LYS A 16 -7.49 9.41 0.83
N ILE A 17 -8.21 8.34 0.50
CA ILE A 17 -9.15 7.66 1.43
C ILE A 17 -8.59 6.35 2.02
N ARG A 18 -7.26 6.20 1.99
CA ARG A 18 -6.57 5.01 2.50
C ARG A 18 -6.68 4.83 4.01
N ASN A 19 -6.78 5.94 4.75
CA ASN A 19 -7.02 5.89 6.19
C ASN A 19 -8.52 5.72 6.46
N PRO A 20 -8.97 4.58 7.04
CA PRO A 20 -10.39 4.36 7.33
C PRO A 20 -10.97 5.36 8.35
N ASP A 21 -10.11 5.93 9.22
CA ASP A 21 -10.51 6.83 10.30
C ASP A 21 -10.46 8.31 9.89
N ALA A 22 -10.02 8.62 8.66
CA ALA A 22 -9.96 10.00 8.19
C ALA A 22 -11.35 10.55 7.86
N ASP A 23 -11.61 11.80 8.21
CA ASP A 23 -12.90 12.48 7.95
C ASP A 23 -13.31 12.44 6.47
N ILE A 24 -12.33 12.61 5.57
CA ILE A 24 -12.57 12.51 4.12
C ILE A 24 -13.06 11.12 3.71
N THR A 25 -12.55 10.06 4.33
CA THR A 25 -12.96 8.67 4.07
C THR A 25 -14.37 8.43 4.59
N LEU A 26 -14.66 8.89 5.80
CA LEU A 26 -15.99 8.77 6.40
C LEU A 26 -17.03 9.52 5.56
N ALA A 27 -16.74 10.75 5.15
CA ALA A 27 -17.60 11.56 4.29
C ALA A 27 -17.80 10.91 2.92
N ALA A 28 -16.73 10.41 2.28
CA ALA A 28 -16.82 9.73 1.00
C ALA A 28 -17.72 8.47 1.07
N LYS A 29 -17.58 7.66 2.13
CA LYS A 29 -18.37 6.42 2.29
C LYS A 29 -19.87 6.67 2.52
N GLN A 30 -20.25 7.85 3.02
CA GLN A 30 -21.65 8.25 3.20
C GLN A 30 -22.39 8.52 1.89
N LEU A 31 -21.69 8.71 0.76
CA LEU A 31 -22.29 8.96 -0.54
C LEU A 31 -23.28 7.84 -0.94
N GLN A 32 -24.56 8.18 -1.04
CA GLN A 32 -25.61 7.27 -1.45
C GLN A 32 -25.60 7.13 -2.98
N THR A 33 -25.10 6.00 -3.47
CA THR A 33 -25.02 5.73 -4.90
C THR A 33 -25.08 4.23 -5.23
N VAL A 34 -25.50 3.90 -6.46
CA VAL A 34 -25.62 2.52 -6.95
C VAL A 34 -24.25 1.95 -7.36
N HIS A 35 -23.43 2.75 -8.03
CA HIS A 35 -22.12 2.34 -8.53
C HIS A 35 -21.00 3.18 -7.91
N ARG A 36 -19.94 2.52 -7.45
CA ARG A 36 -18.80 3.17 -6.79
C ARG A 36 -17.50 2.74 -7.46
N LEU A 37 -16.70 3.72 -7.87
CA LEU A 37 -15.42 3.50 -8.54
C LEU A 37 -14.32 4.32 -7.86
N VAL A 38 -13.11 3.77 -7.81
CA VAL A 38 -11.93 4.45 -7.29
C VAL A 38 -10.83 4.37 -8.33
N LEU A 39 -10.28 5.52 -8.68
CA LEU A 39 -9.12 5.66 -9.55
C LEU A 39 -7.89 5.96 -8.69
N SER A 40 -6.79 5.26 -8.95
CA SER A 40 -5.53 5.53 -8.26
C SER A 40 -4.35 5.26 -9.19
N GLY A 41 -3.49 6.26 -9.37
CA GLY A 41 -2.21 6.08 -10.06
C GLY A 41 -1.16 5.39 -9.18
N SER A 42 -1.37 5.35 -7.86
CA SER A 42 -0.47 4.69 -6.92
C SER A 42 -0.90 3.23 -6.69
N PRO A 43 0.04 2.27 -6.68
CA PRO A 43 -0.28 0.93 -6.23
C PRO A 43 -0.75 0.98 -4.77
N ILE A 44 -1.57 0.02 -4.37
CA ILE A 44 -1.96 -0.14 -2.96
C ILE A 44 -0.68 -0.50 -2.18
N GLN A 45 -0.17 0.48 -1.45
CA GLN A 45 1.14 0.44 -0.82
C GLN A 45 1.04 -0.28 0.54
N ASN A 46 1.22 -1.59 0.51
CA ASN A 46 1.77 -2.39 1.61
C ASN A 46 0.95 -2.59 2.90
N ARG A 47 -0.16 -1.87 3.12
CA ARG A 47 -1.03 -2.09 4.29
C ARG A 47 -2.39 -2.62 3.87
N LEU A 48 -2.73 -3.82 4.36
CA LEU A 48 -4.02 -4.47 4.10
C LEU A 48 -5.21 -3.63 4.60
N GLN A 49 -5.01 -2.80 5.62
CA GLN A 49 -6.02 -1.86 6.10
C GLN A 49 -6.32 -0.75 5.09
N GLU A 50 -5.30 -0.25 4.37
CA GLU A 50 -5.50 0.74 3.30
C GLU A 50 -6.30 0.15 2.14
N MET A 51 -5.95 -1.09 1.76
CA MET A 51 -6.70 -1.86 0.77
C MET A 51 -8.16 -2.05 1.20
N TRP A 52 -8.39 -2.44 2.46
CA TRP A 52 -9.74 -2.59 3.02
C TRP A 52 -10.51 -1.28 2.95
N SER A 53 -9.89 -0.15 3.30
CA SER A 53 -10.56 1.16 3.26
C SER A 53 -11.08 1.52 1.87
N LEU A 54 -10.25 1.30 0.84
CA LEU A 54 -10.63 1.50 -0.57
C LEU A 54 -11.75 0.56 -0.99
N PHE A 55 -11.62 -0.72 -0.64
CA PHE A 55 -12.58 -1.75 -1.04
C PHE A 55 -13.93 -1.56 -0.35
N ASP A 56 -13.95 -1.11 0.90
CA ASP A 56 -15.17 -0.79 1.64
C ASP A 56 -15.91 0.42 1.05
N PHE A 57 -15.19 1.36 0.39
CA PHE A 57 -15.87 2.35 -0.44
C PHE A 57 -16.51 1.69 -1.67
N ILE A 58 -15.78 0.87 -2.43
CA ILE A 58 -16.25 0.26 -3.69
C ILE A 58 -17.42 -0.71 -3.47
N PHE A 59 -17.30 -1.62 -2.51
CA PHE A 59 -18.28 -2.63 -2.16
C PHE A 59 -18.44 -2.70 -0.63
N PRO A 60 -19.27 -1.81 -0.05
CA PRO A 60 -19.47 -1.75 1.39
C PRO A 60 -19.89 -3.10 1.98
N GLY A 61 -19.22 -3.52 3.06
CA GLY A 61 -19.55 -4.76 3.78
C GLY A 61 -19.08 -6.08 3.14
N LYS A 62 -18.54 -6.08 1.92
CA LYS A 62 -18.09 -7.32 1.25
C LYS A 62 -16.93 -8.03 1.96
N LEU A 63 -16.04 -7.26 2.58
CA LEU A 63 -14.91 -7.78 3.39
C LEU A 63 -15.22 -7.78 4.90
N GLY A 64 -16.46 -7.50 5.29
CA GLY A 64 -16.84 -7.30 6.69
C GLY A 64 -16.29 -5.99 7.28
N THR A 65 -16.45 -5.84 8.59
CA THR A 65 -15.95 -4.67 9.33
C THR A 65 -14.43 -4.69 9.45
N LEU A 66 -13.81 -3.52 9.62
CA LEU A 66 -12.35 -3.41 9.77
C LEU A 66 -11.77 -4.33 10.87
N PRO A 67 -12.37 -4.45 12.08
CA PRO A 67 -11.86 -5.36 13.10
C PRO A 67 -11.91 -6.84 12.67
N VAL A 68 -12.99 -7.26 12.02
CA VAL A 68 -13.16 -8.63 11.51
C VAL A 68 -12.14 -8.92 10.41
N PHE A 69 -12.02 -8.01 9.44
CA PHE A 69 -11.02 -8.11 8.38
C PHE A 69 -9.60 -8.18 8.95
N THR A 70 -9.32 -7.37 9.98
CA THR A 70 -8.01 -7.34 10.62
C THR A 70 -7.67 -8.67 11.29
N ALA A 71 -8.62 -9.25 12.02
CA ALA A 71 -8.45 -10.55 12.67
C ALA A 71 -8.33 -11.71 11.68
N GLN A 72 -9.14 -11.71 10.61
CA GLN A 72 -9.21 -12.82 9.66
C GLN A 72 -8.10 -12.81 8.60
N PHE A 73 -7.65 -11.63 8.19
CA PHE A 73 -6.68 -11.49 7.09
C PHE A 73 -5.44 -10.73 7.51
N ALA A 74 -5.58 -9.51 8.04
CA ALA A 74 -4.41 -8.63 8.23
C ALA A 74 -3.39 -9.20 9.22
N ILE A 75 -3.83 -9.66 10.39
CA ILE A 75 -2.96 -10.22 11.43
C ILE A 75 -2.31 -11.53 10.93
N PRO A 76 -3.04 -12.55 10.45
CA PRO A 76 -2.43 -13.78 9.96
C PRO A 76 -1.38 -13.56 8.86
N ILE A 77 -1.68 -12.69 7.89
CA ILE A 77 -0.77 -12.39 6.77
C ILE A 77 0.49 -11.67 7.28
N THR A 78 0.33 -10.72 8.20
CA THR A 78 1.43 -9.97 8.80
C THR A 78 2.34 -10.90 9.61
N VAL A 79 1.75 -11.72 10.50
CA VAL A 79 2.51 -12.65 11.36
C VAL A 79 3.30 -13.65 10.52
N GLY A 80 2.70 -14.24 9.48
CA GLY A 80 3.40 -15.16 8.58
C GLY A 80 4.42 -14.49 7.65
N GLY A 81 4.35 -13.17 7.45
CA GLY A 81 5.36 -12.40 6.72
C GLY A 81 6.60 -12.07 7.52
N TYR A 82 6.48 -11.96 8.85
CA TYR A 82 7.58 -11.57 9.76
C TYR A 82 8.25 -12.74 10.49
N VAL A 83 8.00 -14.01 10.09
CA VAL A 83 8.59 -15.18 10.78
C VAL A 83 10.11 -15.25 10.56
N ASN A 84 10.84 -14.63 11.49
CA ASN A 84 12.30 -14.55 11.55
C ASN A 84 12.96 -15.84 12.04
N ALA A 85 14.27 -15.97 11.78
CA ALA A 85 15.08 -17.19 11.87
C ALA A 85 15.04 -17.94 13.22
N SER A 86 14.58 -17.32 14.31
CA SER A 86 14.78 -17.78 15.70
C SER A 86 13.70 -18.69 16.28
N THR A 87 12.58 -18.95 15.60
CA THR A 87 11.51 -19.85 16.09
C THR A 87 11.65 -21.30 15.56
N LEU A 88 11.19 -22.28 16.35
CA LEU A 88 11.09 -23.72 15.99
C LEU A 88 10.56 -23.91 14.55
N GLN A 89 11.33 -24.57 13.69
CA GLN A 89 11.07 -24.73 12.24
C GLN A 89 9.66 -25.22 11.91
N ALA A 90 9.10 -26.17 12.68
CA ALA A 90 7.77 -26.74 12.43
C ALA A 90 6.63 -25.71 12.63
N ARG A 91 6.70 -24.89 13.67
CA ARG A 91 5.69 -23.85 13.95
C ARG A 91 5.73 -22.74 12.91
N ARG A 92 6.91 -22.48 12.32
CA ARG A 92 7.09 -21.50 11.24
C ARG A 92 6.42 -21.95 9.96
N GLY A 93 6.60 -23.22 9.55
CA GLY A 93 5.97 -23.75 8.34
C GLY A 93 4.45 -23.59 8.36
N MET A 94 3.81 -23.92 9.49
CA MET A 94 2.36 -23.79 9.65
C MET A 94 1.88 -22.34 9.56
N LEU A 95 2.58 -21.40 10.20
CA LEU A 95 2.22 -19.97 10.17
C LEU A 95 2.39 -19.35 8.77
N VAL A 96 3.49 -19.67 8.08
CA VAL A 96 3.73 -19.20 6.71
C VAL A 96 2.67 -19.74 5.75
N GLN A 97 2.33 -21.02 5.87
CA GLN A 97 1.31 -21.64 5.04
C GLN A 97 -0.09 -21.06 5.30
N ALA A 98 -0.45 -20.83 6.57
CA ALA A 98 -1.71 -20.17 6.92
C ALA A 98 -1.77 -18.75 6.33
N ALA A 99 -0.71 -17.95 6.48
CA ALA A 99 -0.62 -16.61 5.92
C ALA A 99 -0.76 -16.60 4.40
N TYR A 100 -0.07 -17.52 3.71
CA TYR A 100 -0.17 -17.67 2.26
C TYR A 100 -1.61 -17.99 1.81
N ARG A 101 -2.28 -18.93 2.50
CA ARG A 101 -3.68 -19.27 2.20
C ARG A 101 -4.61 -18.08 2.40
N CYS A 102 -4.48 -17.34 3.51
CA CYS A 102 -5.24 -16.12 3.75
C CYS A 102 -5.01 -15.07 2.64
N ALA A 103 -3.76 -14.87 2.22
CA ALA A 103 -3.41 -13.92 1.17
C ALA A 103 -4.00 -14.32 -0.19
N VAL A 104 -3.96 -15.61 -0.55
CA VAL A 104 -4.55 -16.13 -1.79
C VAL A 104 -6.07 -15.94 -1.79
N VAL A 105 -6.75 -16.34 -0.71
CA VAL A 105 -8.20 -16.16 -0.57
C VAL A 105 -8.57 -14.69 -0.71
N LEU A 106 -7.85 -13.80 -0.03
CA LEU A 106 -8.11 -12.37 -0.12
C LEU A 106 -7.88 -11.82 -1.53
N ARG A 107 -6.78 -12.22 -2.18
CA ARG A 107 -6.47 -11.83 -3.56
C ARG A 107 -7.59 -12.26 -4.51
N ASP A 108 -8.05 -13.49 -4.41
CA ASP A 108 -9.06 -14.04 -5.32
C ASP A 108 -10.43 -13.37 -5.10
N LEU A 109 -10.74 -12.96 -3.87
CA LEU A 109 -11.93 -12.15 -3.56
C LEU A 109 -11.90 -10.76 -4.18
N ILE A 110 -10.75 -10.08 -4.21
CA ILE A 110 -10.64 -8.70 -4.71
C ILE A 110 -10.33 -8.62 -6.21
N SER A 111 -9.73 -9.68 -6.78
CA SER A 111 -9.23 -9.70 -8.16
C SER A 111 -10.26 -9.24 -9.21
N PRO A 112 -11.54 -9.68 -9.17
CA PRO A 112 -12.54 -9.25 -10.15
C PRO A 112 -12.85 -7.75 -10.14
N TYR A 113 -12.53 -7.06 -9.04
CA TYR A 113 -12.81 -5.63 -8.86
C TYR A 113 -11.58 -4.74 -9.08
N LEU A 114 -10.42 -5.34 -9.36
CA LEU A 114 -9.16 -4.63 -9.51
C LEU A 114 -8.70 -4.65 -10.97
N LEU A 115 -8.80 -3.49 -11.63
CA LEU A 115 -8.19 -3.29 -12.93
C LEU A 115 -6.83 -2.61 -12.76
N ARG A 116 -5.77 -3.25 -13.25
CA ARG A 116 -4.41 -2.69 -13.23
C ARG A 116 -3.73 -2.93 -14.57
N ARG A 117 -3.22 -1.85 -15.18
CA ARG A 117 -2.36 -1.89 -16.37
C ARG A 117 -0.99 -1.36 -15.99
N LEU A 118 0.08 -2.01 -16.45
CA LEU A 118 1.44 -1.52 -16.27
C LEU A 118 1.87 -0.74 -17.50
N LYS A 119 2.75 0.26 -17.33
CA LYS A 119 3.28 1.04 -18.47
C LYS A 119 3.89 0.14 -19.55
N LYS A 120 4.60 -0.92 -19.14
CA LYS A 120 5.16 -1.92 -20.06
C LYS A 120 4.10 -2.65 -20.90
N ASP A 121 2.90 -2.87 -20.36
CA ASP A 121 1.82 -3.59 -21.05
C ASP A 121 1.10 -2.70 -22.07
N VAL A 122 1.34 -1.39 -22.06
CA VAL A 122 0.67 -0.41 -22.91
C VAL A 122 1.63 0.21 -23.92
N LEU A 123 2.82 0.56 -23.46
CA LEU A 123 3.77 1.36 -24.24
C LEU A 123 4.99 0.53 -24.70
N GLY A 124 5.12 -0.74 -24.28
CA GLY A 124 6.23 -1.62 -24.68
C GLY A 124 7.59 -0.92 -24.56
N ASP A 125 8.37 -0.95 -25.63
CA ASP A 125 9.69 -0.33 -25.75
C ASP A 125 9.67 1.08 -26.36
N SER A 126 8.48 1.69 -26.56
CA SER A 126 8.37 3.03 -27.15
C SER A 126 8.83 4.17 -26.22
N LEU A 127 9.05 3.86 -24.94
CA LEU A 127 9.53 4.83 -23.95
C LEU A 127 11.04 4.68 -23.71
N PRO A 128 11.77 5.79 -23.51
CA PRO A 128 13.17 5.74 -23.11
C PRO A 128 13.31 5.09 -21.72
N GLN A 129 14.50 4.52 -21.45
CA GLN A 129 14.78 3.88 -20.17
C GLN A 129 14.70 4.87 -19.00
N LYS A 130 14.04 4.44 -17.91
CA LYS A 130 13.99 5.21 -16.66
C LYS A 130 15.38 5.24 -16.03
N THR A 131 15.97 6.42 -15.92
CA THR A 131 17.24 6.63 -15.20
C THR A 131 16.94 7.19 -13.81
N GLU A 132 17.56 6.61 -12.78
CA GLU A 132 17.41 7.04 -11.38
C GLU A 132 18.78 7.33 -10.78
N GLN A 133 18.97 8.50 -10.17
CA GLN A 133 20.24 8.91 -9.56
C GLN A 133 20.01 9.26 -8.09
N ALA A 134 20.59 8.46 -7.19
CA ALA A 134 20.68 8.79 -5.78
C ALA A 134 22.01 9.50 -5.51
N ARG A 135 21.98 10.74 -5.03
CA ARG A 135 23.18 11.49 -4.65
C ARG A 135 23.30 11.56 -3.13
N PRO A 136 24.23 10.82 -2.51
CA PRO A 136 24.47 10.97 -1.07
C PRO A 136 25.04 12.35 -0.81
N VAL A 137 24.34 13.14 0.01
CA VAL A 137 24.81 14.44 0.47
C VAL A 137 25.43 14.25 1.84
N LEU A 138 26.74 14.50 1.95
CA LEU A 138 27.39 14.57 3.25
C LEU A 138 26.84 15.79 3.99
N ARG A 139 26.31 15.57 5.19
CA ARG A 139 26.01 16.69 6.09
C ARG A 139 27.32 17.41 6.37
N ALA A 140 27.38 18.71 6.08
CA ALA A 140 28.50 19.54 6.48
C ALA A 140 28.57 19.53 8.01
N ASP A 141 29.59 18.87 8.54
CA ASP A 141 29.86 18.86 9.96
C ASP A 141 30.33 20.27 10.34
N ARG A 142 29.43 21.11 10.88
CA ARG A 142 29.79 22.43 11.44
C ARG A 142 30.49 22.24 12.80
N GLY A 143 31.51 21.39 12.85
CA GLY A 143 32.05 20.89 14.10
C GLY A 143 33.38 20.15 14.00
N ALA A 144 34.23 20.43 13.01
CA ALA A 144 35.59 19.90 13.01
C ALA A 144 36.59 20.88 12.37
N ALA A 145 36.87 21.98 13.07
CA ALA A 145 38.18 22.61 12.94
C ALA A 145 39.20 21.65 13.59
N ARG A 146 39.76 20.72 12.81
CA ARG A 146 40.93 19.94 13.23
C ARG A 146 41.92 19.76 12.08
N ALA A 147 43.04 20.45 12.27
CA ALA A 147 44.40 20.16 11.82
C ALA A 147 44.60 19.80 10.34
N VAL A 148 45.09 20.79 9.59
CA VAL A 148 45.85 20.59 8.35
C VAL A 148 47.06 19.69 8.67
N PRO A 149 47.23 18.52 8.05
CA PRO A 149 48.48 17.77 8.14
C PRO A 149 49.54 18.52 7.34
N ARG A 150 50.67 18.84 7.97
CA ARG A 150 51.87 19.33 7.26
C ARG A 150 52.35 18.23 6.30
N LEU A 151 52.46 18.56 5.02
CA LEU A 151 53.15 17.73 4.03
C LEU A 151 54.67 17.77 4.30
N PRO A 152 55.38 16.62 4.35
CA PRO A 152 56.84 16.61 4.34
C PRO A 152 57.39 16.42 2.90
N GLY A 153 58.13 17.43 2.40
CA GLY A 153 58.95 17.45 1.15
C GLY A 153 58.11 17.58 -0.15
N VAL A 154 58.30 18.46 -1.13
CA VAL A 154 59.50 19.08 -1.76
C VAL A 154 60.59 18.03 -1.97
N TRP A 155 60.72 17.35 -3.12
CA TRP A 155 60.56 17.74 -4.53
C TRP A 155 59.65 16.79 -5.33
#